data_AF-A0A9D2E5V3-F1
#
_entry.id   AF-A0A9D2E5V3-F1
#
_cell.length_a   1.000
_cell.length_b   1.000
_cell.length_c   1.000
_cell.angle_alpha   90.00
_cell.angle_beta   90.00
_cell.angle_gamma   90.00
#
_symmetry.space_group_name_H-M   'P 1'
#
loop_
_entity.id
_entity.type
_entity.pdbx_description
1 polymer ?
#
loop_
_entity_poly.entity_id
_entity_poly.type
_entity_poly.pdbx_seq_one_letter_code
_entity_poly.pdbx_strand_id
1 'polypeptide(L)'
;MLLCSSRIPVSGELTADAFVTLAIEWVTNSRNYSFDPFGWDGSPDYTCVGKKQEIFQVGLFDEGAVCAVHFKAVDNREISWTTDFILDCANHILAFQLYRDAPEDVDYVHPVFSLPVLVRKIISAGYAASDKGLEVTDKPILARDEDADDMARIILRETVYNMPVVYMSCESDGHCVVNPYMVAEKLNGVAHVVFETTRSLSFSLRDKTDGRNPYAGAIEIFYSNGNRKFLPVQMSGTHSQKVYTIVNTVFEHLNQLRVEDRFSWSQLQSDKLRKQLSAAIQKKEQDSKEYQLLERMYEELLAEKESQIKRLSDQLFSANNTIAQLEAQLSAVERTPVLAIGEEQDLYPFEQQSMLVELLEKELRVVAKGSRKQHILSSVAAANKCENTVEKKRARIKACLHGYTRMTPAISKELEEIGFALSEDGKHIKLVFAEDPRYTGTLSKTGSDFRAGDNTAHDLLRSIF
;
A
#
# COMPACT_ATOMS: atom_id res chain seq x y z
N MET A 1 -3.58 -6.83 -12.75
CA MET A 1 -3.67 -5.87 -11.63
C MET A 1 -4.09 -4.50 -12.14
N LEU A 2 -5.13 -3.90 -11.55
CA LEU A 2 -5.50 -2.51 -11.83
C LEU A 2 -4.46 -1.57 -11.20
N LEU A 3 -3.87 -0.68 -12.00
CA LEU A 3 -2.86 0.29 -11.58
C LEU A 3 -3.46 1.67 -11.33
N CYS A 4 -4.41 2.08 -12.16
CA CYS A 4 -5.08 3.36 -12.04
C CYS A 4 -6.48 3.26 -12.63
N SER A 5 -7.48 3.77 -11.92
CA SER A 5 -8.79 4.11 -12.48
C SER A 5 -9.10 5.57 -12.15
N SER A 6 -9.44 6.37 -13.15
CA SER A 6 -9.81 7.77 -12.92
C SER A 6 -10.84 8.24 -13.94
N ARG A 7 -11.43 9.41 -13.66
CA ARG A 7 -12.44 10.07 -14.48
C ARG A 7 -12.14 11.56 -14.54
N ILE A 8 -12.23 12.12 -15.73
CA ILE A 8 -11.95 13.52 -15.99
C ILE A 8 -13.16 14.14 -16.68
N PRO A 9 -13.67 15.28 -16.20
CA PRO A 9 -14.69 16.03 -16.93
C PRO A 9 -14.11 16.58 -18.23
N VAL A 10 -14.86 16.43 -19.33
CA VAL A 10 -14.46 16.89 -20.66
C VAL A 10 -15.44 17.92 -21.20
N SER A 11 -15.00 18.68 -22.20
CA SER A 11 -15.86 19.62 -22.92
C SER A 11 -16.83 18.88 -23.83
N GLY A 12 -17.97 19.50 -24.13
CA GLY A 12 -18.92 18.98 -25.13
C GLY A 12 -18.39 19.00 -26.57
N GLU A 13 -17.25 19.64 -26.81
CA GLU A 13 -16.58 19.67 -28.13
C GLU A 13 -15.82 18.36 -28.41
N LEU A 14 -15.54 17.56 -27.38
CA LEU A 14 -14.90 16.26 -27.54
C LEU A 14 -15.92 15.23 -28.04
N THR A 15 -16.06 15.15 -29.36
CA THR A 15 -16.88 14.11 -30.02
C THR A 15 -16.14 12.76 -30.05
N ALA A 16 -16.89 11.68 -30.34
CA ALA A 16 -16.31 10.36 -30.53
C ALA A 16 -15.21 10.35 -31.62
N ASP A 17 -15.43 11.06 -32.74
CA ASP A 17 -14.44 11.17 -33.82
C ASP A 17 -13.14 11.87 -33.37
N ALA A 18 -13.27 13.00 -32.67
CA ALA A 18 -12.13 13.74 -32.15
C ALA A 18 -11.34 12.89 -31.13
N PHE A 19 -12.06 12.20 -30.23
CA PHE A 19 -11.47 11.32 -29.24
C PHE A 19 -10.73 10.13 -29.86
N VAL A 20 -11.35 9.42 -30.81
CA VAL A 20 -10.72 8.28 -31.48
C VAL A 20 -9.51 8.74 -32.31
N THR A 21 -9.58 9.90 -32.96
CA THR A 21 -8.45 10.48 -33.69
C THR A 21 -7.26 10.72 -32.77
N LEU A 22 -7.49 11.34 -31.60
CA LEU A 22 -6.44 11.54 -30.59
C LEU A 22 -5.86 10.21 -30.07
N ALA A 23 -6.71 9.19 -29.91
CA ALA A 23 -6.28 7.85 -29.48
C ALA A 23 -5.41 7.17 -30.54
N ILE A 24 -5.76 7.27 -31.82
CA ILE A 24 -4.97 6.76 -32.94
C ILE A 24 -3.62 7.50 -33.00
N GLU A 25 -3.61 8.82 -32.89
CA GLU A 25 -2.37 9.60 -32.84
C GLU A 25 -1.46 9.21 -31.68
N TRP A 26 -2.03 8.90 -30.52
CA TRP A 26 -1.28 8.46 -29.36
C TRP A 26 -0.54 7.15 -29.64
N VAL A 27 -1.22 6.18 -30.24
CA VAL A 27 -0.64 4.86 -30.50
C VAL A 27 0.33 4.90 -31.67
N THR A 28 0.01 5.62 -32.75
CA THR A 28 0.85 5.73 -33.96
C THR A 28 2.13 6.56 -33.76
N ASN A 29 2.09 7.62 -32.93
CA ASN A 29 3.28 8.43 -32.63
C ASN A 29 4.11 7.90 -31.45
N SER A 30 3.72 6.77 -30.86
CA SER A 30 4.46 6.17 -29.76
C SER A 30 5.73 5.51 -30.27
N ARG A 31 6.85 5.68 -29.53
CA ARG A 31 8.09 4.93 -29.79
C ARG A 31 8.00 3.47 -29.35
N ASN A 32 7.01 3.13 -28.53
CA ASN A 32 6.89 1.82 -27.90
C ASN A 32 6.05 0.86 -28.74
N TYR A 33 5.13 1.38 -29.56
CA TYR A 33 4.18 0.60 -30.34
C TYR A 33 4.52 0.63 -31.83
N SER A 34 4.02 -0.33 -32.59
CA SER A 34 4.34 -0.46 -34.01
C SER A 34 3.07 -0.67 -34.84
N PHE A 35 2.37 0.43 -35.12
CA PHE A 35 1.23 0.47 -36.02
C PHE A 35 1.61 1.11 -37.35
N ASP A 36 1.12 0.56 -38.46
CA ASP A 36 1.08 1.30 -39.71
C ASP A 36 -0.01 2.39 -39.61
N PRO A 37 0.11 3.53 -40.32
CA PRO A 37 -0.92 4.57 -40.29
C PRO A 37 -2.29 4.00 -40.63
N PHE A 38 -3.25 4.14 -39.71
CA PHE A 38 -4.61 3.67 -39.88
C PHE A 38 -5.60 4.77 -39.47
N GLY A 39 -6.84 4.64 -39.94
CA GLY A 39 -7.94 5.55 -39.61
C GLY A 39 -9.15 4.74 -39.19
N TRP A 40 -9.95 5.32 -38.30
CA TRP A 40 -11.25 4.78 -37.97
C TRP A 40 -12.25 5.17 -39.06
N ASP A 41 -13.10 4.22 -39.45
CA ASP A 41 -14.10 4.33 -40.50
C ASP A 41 -15.50 4.75 -39.99
N GLY A 42 -15.62 5.04 -38.69
CA GLY A 42 -16.89 5.31 -38.04
C GLY A 42 -17.70 4.05 -37.69
N SER A 43 -17.14 2.86 -37.91
CA SER A 43 -17.83 1.60 -37.58
C SER A 43 -18.02 1.45 -36.06
N PRO A 44 -19.14 0.81 -35.64
CA PRO A 44 -19.44 0.64 -34.22
C PRO A 44 -18.54 -0.37 -33.50
N ASP A 45 -17.87 -1.25 -34.25
CA ASP A 45 -16.83 -2.14 -33.74
C ASP A 45 -15.66 -2.13 -34.73
N TYR A 46 -14.56 -1.51 -34.32
CA TYR A 46 -13.34 -1.43 -35.11
C TYR A 46 -12.21 -2.13 -34.37
N THR A 47 -11.37 -2.89 -35.08
CA THR A 47 -10.17 -3.51 -34.51
C THR A 47 -9.01 -3.38 -35.48
N CYS A 48 -7.89 -2.85 -34.98
CA CYS A 48 -6.62 -2.78 -35.69
C CYS A 48 -5.56 -3.54 -34.89
N VAL A 49 -4.73 -4.32 -35.58
CA VAL A 49 -3.66 -5.11 -34.99
C VAL A 49 -2.31 -4.57 -35.47
N GLY A 50 -1.44 -4.23 -34.53
CA GLY A 50 -0.08 -3.75 -34.77
C GLY A 50 0.89 -4.88 -35.13
N LYS A 51 2.09 -4.50 -35.58
CA LYS A 51 3.14 -5.44 -36.03
C LYS A 51 3.68 -6.31 -34.91
N LYS A 52 3.61 -5.87 -33.65
CA LYS A 52 4.04 -6.64 -32.48
C LYS A 52 2.87 -7.29 -31.77
N GLN A 53 1.76 -7.56 -32.47
CA GLN A 53 0.52 -8.11 -31.91
C GLN A 53 -0.14 -7.18 -30.88
N GLU A 54 0.10 -5.87 -30.97
CA GLU A 54 -0.69 -4.89 -30.20
C GLU A 54 -2.12 -4.85 -30.76
N ILE A 55 -3.12 -4.69 -29.90
CA ILE A 55 -4.53 -4.66 -30.30
C ILE A 55 -5.11 -3.30 -29.93
N PHE A 56 -5.68 -2.61 -30.92
CA PHE A 56 -6.44 -1.39 -30.73
C PHE A 56 -7.88 -1.62 -31.17
N GLN A 57 -8.84 -1.47 -30.27
CA GLN A 57 -10.25 -1.66 -30.56
C GLN A 57 -11.04 -0.40 -30.22
N VAL A 58 -12.03 -0.07 -31.04
CA VAL A 58 -13.02 0.97 -30.79
C VAL A 58 -14.38 0.32 -30.72
N GLY A 59 -15.15 0.65 -29.69
CA GLY A 59 -16.53 0.24 -29.54
C GLY A 59 -17.44 1.45 -29.36
N LEU A 60 -18.47 1.57 -30.19
CA LEU A 60 -19.59 2.48 -29.97
C LEU A 60 -20.74 1.72 -29.31
N PHE A 61 -21.25 2.29 -28.22
CA PHE A 61 -22.33 1.74 -27.40
C PHE A 61 -23.46 2.78 -27.27
N ASP A 62 -24.65 2.29 -26.91
CA ASP A 62 -25.85 3.11 -26.68
C ASP A 62 -26.09 4.13 -27.79
N GLU A 63 -26.16 3.64 -29.04
CA GLU A 63 -26.40 4.46 -30.25
C GLU A 63 -25.35 5.57 -30.48
N GLY A 64 -24.13 5.40 -29.94
CA GLY A 64 -23.03 6.35 -30.08
C GLY A 64 -22.89 7.33 -28.92
N ALA A 65 -23.72 7.21 -27.88
CA ALA A 65 -23.60 8.03 -26.67
C ALA A 65 -22.32 7.70 -25.86
N VAL A 66 -21.85 6.46 -25.95
CA VAL A 66 -20.62 6.01 -25.29
C VAL A 66 -19.64 5.48 -26.33
N CYS A 67 -18.44 6.05 -26.35
CA CYS A 67 -17.33 5.61 -27.20
C CYS A 67 -16.21 5.07 -26.33
N ALA A 68 -15.80 3.82 -26.56
CA ALA A 68 -14.71 3.22 -25.80
C ALA A 68 -13.56 2.80 -26.73
N VAL A 69 -12.33 3.01 -26.25
CA VAL A 69 -11.09 2.55 -26.86
C VAL A 69 -10.45 1.54 -25.91
N HIS A 70 -10.29 0.31 -26.38
CA HIS A 70 -9.59 -0.77 -25.68
C HIS A 70 -8.24 -1.00 -26.35
N PHE A 71 -7.16 -0.82 -25.60
CA PHE A 71 -5.81 -0.99 -26.11
C PHE A 71 -5.04 -2.04 -25.30
N LYS A 72 -4.49 -3.04 -25.97
CA LYS A 72 -3.67 -4.10 -25.36
C LYS A 72 -2.29 -4.15 -26.02
N ALA A 73 -1.25 -4.13 -25.22
CA ALA A 73 0.12 -4.29 -25.66
C ALA A 73 0.89 -5.25 -24.73
N VAL A 74 1.89 -5.94 -25.26
CA VAL A 74 2.77 -6.81 -24.49
C VAL A 74 4.19 -6.21 -24.55
N ASP A 75 4.81 -6.05 -23.40
CA ASP A 75 6.20 -5.57 -23.30
C ASP A 75 7.20 -6.72 -23.53
N ASN A 76 8.48 -6.40 -23.71
CA ASN A 76 9.56 -7.34 -23.97
C ASN A 76 9.76 -8.41 -22.86
N ARG A 77 9.15 -8.23 -21.69
CA ARG A 77 9.15 -9.18 -20.57
C ARG A 77 7.86 -10.02 -20.50
N GLU A 78 7.10 -10.08 -21.58
CA GLU A 78 5.80 -10.76 -21.68
C GLU A 78 4.73 -10.20 -20.71
N ILE A 79 4.98 -9.03 -20.13
CA ILE A 79 4.02 -8.31 -19.28
C ILE A 79 2.97 -7.67 -20.19
N SER A 80 1.72 -8.04 -19.99
CA SER A 80 0.60 -7.46 -20.73
C SER A 80 0.09 -6.19 -20.05
N TRP A 81 -0.09 -5.15 -20.85
CA TRP A 81 -0.64 -3.86 -20.48
C TRP A 81 -1.94 -3.67 -21.22
N THR A 82 -3.00 -3.39 -20.48
CA THR A 82 -4.34 -3.12 -21.03
C THR A 82 -4.77 -1.74 -20.59
N THR A 83 -5.17 -0.90 -21.52
CA THR A 83 -5.66 0.45 -21.24
C THR A 83 -7.04 0.62 -21.86
N ASP A 84 -8.01 0.92 -21.01
CA ASP A 84 -9.37 1.22 -21.42
C ASP A 84 -9.60 2.72 -21.28
N PHE A 85 -10.16 3.34 -22.31
CA PHE A 85 -10.69 4.70 -22.26
C PHE A 85 -12.14 4.67 -22.67
N ILE A 86 -13.00 5.29 -21.88
CA ILE A 86 -14.45 5.30 -22.11
C ILE A 86 -14.92 6.73 -22.01
N LEU A 87 -15.32 7.29 -23.15
CA LEU A 87 -15.93 8.59 -23.29
C LEU A 87 -17.45 8.45 -23.23
N ASP A 88 -18.05 9.06 -22.21
CA ASP A 88 -19.49 9.27 -22.12
C ASP A 88 -19.80 10.68 -22.65
N CYS A 89 -20.26 10.74 -23.90
CA CYS A 89 -20.57 12.00 -24.59
C CYS A 89 -21.79 12.70 -23.98
N ALA A 90 -22.71 11.95 -23.37
CA ALA A 90 -23.94 12.49 -22.80
C ALA A 90 -23.71 13.19 -21.46
N ASN A 91 -22.83 12.62 -20.62
CA ASN A 91 -22.48 13.19 -19.31
C ASN A 91 -21.18 14.01 -19.35
N HIS A 92 -20.50 14.07 -20.50
CA HIS A 92 -19.22 14.76 -20.70
C HIS A 92 -18.13 14.30 -19.72
N ILE A 93 -17.97 12.97 -19.60
CA ILE A 93 -16.97 12.35 -18.72
C ILE A 93 -16.10 11.40 -19.54
N LEU A 94 -14.78 11.52 -19.37
CA LEU A 94 -13.82 10.54 -19.84
C LEU A 94 -13.34 9.71 -18.65
N ALA A 95 -13.69 8.43 -18.62
CA ALA A 95 -13.12 7.46 -17.69
C ALA A 95 -11.97 6.71 -18.35
N PHE A 96 -10.98 6.31 -17.56
CA PHE A 96 -9.94 5.42 -18.05
C PHE A 96 -9.42 4.49 -16.96
N GLN A 97 -8.94 3.33 -17.40
CA GLN A 97 -8.39 2.29 -16.55
C GLN A 97 -7.11 1.75 -17.16
N LEU A 98 -6.10 1.57 -16.32
CA LEU A 98 -4.83 0.97 -16.69
C LEU A 98 -4.62 -0.31 -15.90
N TYR A 99 -4.47 -1.42 -16.62
CA TYR A 99 -4.21 -2.73 -16.08
C TYR A 99 -2.82 -3.22 -16.51
N ARG A 100 -2.21 -4.00 -15.62
CA ARG A 100 -0.98 -4.72 -15.88
C ARG A 100 -1.10 -6.14 -15.35
N ASP A 101 -0.96 -7.11 -16.24
CA ASP A 101 -0.97 -8.53 -15.91
C ASP A 101 0.36 -9.14 -16.33
N ALA A 102 1.05 -9.72 -15.35
CA ALA A 102 2.28 -10.46 -15.54
C ALA A 102 1.98 -11.96 -15.46
N PRO A 103 2.61 -12.80 -16.30
CA PRO A 103 2.46 -14.24 -16.22
C PRO A 103 3.11 -14.80 -14.94
N GLU A 104 2.73 -16.03 -14.57
CA GLU A 104 3.07 -16.67 -13.28
C GLU A 104 4.57 -16.88 -13.07
N ASP A 105 5.35 -16.89 -14.15
CA ASP A 105 6.80 -17.09 -14.19
C ASP A 105 7.61 -15.80 -13.97
N VAL A 106 6.96 -14.65 -13.82
CA VAL A 106 7.63 -13.36 -13.56
C VAL A 106 7.73 -13.09 -12.07
N ASP A 107 8.92 -13.35 -11.49
CA ASP A 107 9.20 -13.16 -10.06
C ASP A 107 9.12 -11.69 -9.59
N TYR A 108 9.36 -10.72 -10.49
CA TYR A 108 9.39 -9.30 -10.14
C TYR A 108 8.79 -8.40 -11.22
N VAL A 109 7.75 -7.67 -10.82
CA VAL A 109 7.12 -6.63 -11.61
C VAL A 109 7.44 -5.27 -11.01
N HIS A 110 8.10 -4.42 -11.77
CA HIS A 110 8.49 -3.09 -11.30
C HIS A 110 7.25 -2.27 -10.91
N PRO A 111 7.18 -1.66 -9.71
CA PRO A 111 5.97 -1.01 -9.23
C PRO A 111 5.64 0.29 -9.97
N VAL A 112 6.66 0.99 -10.47
CA VAL A 112 6.47 2.27 -11.17
C VAL A 112 5.82 2.05 -12.53
N PHE A 113 4.80 2.85 -12.82
CA PHE A 113 4.17 2.97 -14.12
C PHE A 113 4.02 4.45 -14.50
N SER A 114 3.58 4.72 -15.73
CA SER A 114 3.25 6.06 -16.19
C SER A 114 1.85 6.03 -16.78
N LEU A 115 1.10 7.13 -16.59
CA LEU A 115 -0.20 7.28 -17.20
C LEU A 115 -0.06 7.35 -18.73
N PRO A 116 -1.05 6.83 -19.47
CA PRO A 116 -1.07 6.95 -20.92
C PRO A 116 -1.00 8.41 -21.39
N VAL A 117 -0.23 8.65 -22.45
CA VAL A 117 -0.03 10.00 -23.04
C VAL A 117 -1.34 10.59 -23.58
N LEU A 118 -2.33 9.75 -23.90
CA LEU A 118 -3.63 10.19 -24.39
C LEU A 118 -4.31 11.19 -23.43
N VAL A 119 -4.25 10.96 -22.11
CA VAL A 119 -4.84 11.88 -21.11
C VAL A 119 -4.20 13.26 -21.23
N ARG A 120 -2.87 13.32 -21.34
CA ARG A 120 -2.13 14.57 -21.52
C ARG A 120 -2.53 15.27 -22.81
N LYS A 121 -2.65 14.51 -23.91
CA LYS A 121 -3.06 15.05 -25.22
C LYS A 121 -4.45 15.68 -25.16
N ILE A 122 -5.41 15.05 -24.49
CA ILE A 122 -6.77 15.57 -24.34
C ILE A 122 -6.77 16.89 -23.56
N ILE A 123 -6.01 16.97 -22.47
CA ILE A 123 -5.86 18.20 -21.68
C ILE A 123 -5.19 19.29 -22.50
N SER A 124 -4.06 19.00 -23.15
CA SER A 124 -3.32 19.96 -23.97
C SER A 124 -4.07 20.44 -25.22
N ALA A 125 -4.98 19.63 -25.74
CA ALA A 125 -5.87 20.00 -26.85
C ALA A 125 -7.05 20.89 -26.39
N GLY A 126 -7.19 21.16 -25.10
CA GLY A 126 -8.25 22.03 -24.55
C GLY A 126 -9.58 21.33 -24.34
N TYR A 127 -9.63 20.00 -24.43
CA TYR A 127 -10.88 19.24 -24.29
C TYR A 127 -11.24 18.93 -22.84
N ALA A 128 -10.41 19.27 -21.85
CA ALA A 128 -10.72 19.09 -20.44
C ALA A 128 -11.62 20.23 -19.91
N ALA A 129 -12.69 19.89 -19.19
CA ALA A 129 -13.57 20.86 -18.55
C ALA A 129 -13.19 21.08 -17.08
N SER A 130 -13.66 22.16 -16.44
CA SER A 130 -13.38 22.41 -15.02
C SER A 130 -14.15 21.43 -14.12
N ASP A 131 -13.52 20.98 -13.04
CA ASP A 131 -14.18 20.28 -11.95
C ASP A 131 -14.68 21.29 -10.92
N LYS A 132 -15.97 21.67 -10.99
CA LYS A 132 -16.62 22.62 -10.07
C LYS A 132 -15.83 23.94 -9.90
N GLY A 133 -15.27 24.45 -10.99
CA GLY A 133 -14.49 25.70 -11.00
C GLY A 133 -12.98 25.53 -10.90
N LEU A 134 -12.45 24.35 -10.57
CA LEU A 134 -11.02 24.06 -10.67
C LEU A 134 -10.65 23.52 -12.05
N GLU A 135 -9.65 24.14 -12.67
CA GLU A 135 -9.14 23.72 -13.98
C GLU A 135 -8.42 22.37 -13.88
N VAL A 136 -8.74 21.46 -14.80
CA VAL A 136 -8.03 20.18 -14.91
C VAL A 136 -6.81 20.37 -15.78
N THR A 137 -5.63 20.21 -15.18
CA THR A 137 -4.36 20.49 -15.85
C THR A 137 -3.27 19.51 -15.44
N ASP A 138 -2.24 19.38 -16.29
CA ASP A 138 -1.01 18.63 -16.00
C ASP A 138 0.04 19.49 -15.25
N LYS A 139 -0.30 20.74 -14.94
CA LYS A 139 0.52 21.70 -14.19
C LYS A 139 -0.08 22.00 -12.82
N PRO A 140 0.75 22.39 -11.84
CA PRO A 140 0.23 22.76 -10.54
C PRO A 140 -0.46 24.14 -10.60
N ILE A 141 -1.56 24.26 -9.86
CA ILE A 141 -2.32 25.49 -9.64
C ILE A 141 -1.62 26.29 -8.54
N LEU A 142 -1.32 27.55 -8.83
CA LEU A 142 -0.66 28.45 -7.90
C LEU A 142 -1.70 29.08 -6.99
N ALA A 143 -1.62 28.83 -5.68
CA ALA A 143 -2.45 29.52 -4.70
C ALA A 143 -1.75 30.78 -4.19
N ARG A 144 -2.41 31.93 -4.34
CA ARG A 144 -1.96 33.24 -3.87
C ARG A 144 -2.84 33.73 -2.73
N ASP A 145 -2.43 34.82 -2.08
CA ASP A 145 -3.18 35.44 -0.99
C ASP A 145 -4.62 35.84 -1.40
N GLU A 146 -4.84 36.17 -2.68
CA GLU A 146 -6.15 36.49 -3.26
C GLU A 146 -7.09 35.28 -3.29
N ASP A 147 -6.55 34.07 -3.44
CA ASP A 147 -7.30 32.81 -3.55
C ASP A 147 -7.62 32.20 -2.17
N ALA A 148 -7.26 32.89 -1.08
CA ALA A 148 -7.35 32.34 0.28
C ALA A 148 -8.78 31.91 0.66
N ASP A 149 -9.81 32.59 0.15
CA ASP A 149 -11.20 32.19 0.38
C ASP A 149 -11.54 30.86 -0.29
N ASP A 150 -11.15 30.66 -1.54
CA ASP A 150 -11.43 29.42 -2.28
C ASP A 150 -10.63 28.25 -1.71
N MET A 151 -9.37 28.50 -1.32
CA MET A 151 -8.53 27.49 -0.66
C MET A 151 -9.10 27.10 0.72
N ALA A 152 -9.64 28.05 1.49
CA ALA A 152 -10.30 27.75 2.75
C ALA A 152 -11.53 26.85 2.55
N ARG A 153 -12.34 27.09 1.50
CA ARG A 153 -13.51 26.25 1.17
C ARG A 153 -13.12 24.81 0.81
N ILE A 154 -11.99 24.61 0.13
CA ILE A 154 -11.43 23.28 -0.13
C ILE A 154 -11.06 22.58 1.19
N ILE A 155 -10.29 23.27 2.05
CA ILE A 155 -9.78 22.72 3.31
C ILE A 155 -10.91 22.39 4.30
N LEU A 156 -11.91 23.26 4.40
CA LEU A 156 -13.09 23.05 5.24
C LEU A 156 -14.09 22.07 4.63
N ARG A 157 -13.86 21.63 3.38
CA ARG A 157 -14.71 20.71 2.62
C ARG A 157 -16.13 21.24 2.40
N GLU A 158 -16.26 22.56 2.30
CA GLU A 158 -17.52 23.21 1.89
C GLU A 158 -17.79 22.97 0.40
N THR A 159 -16.71 22.95 -0.40
CA THR A 159 -16.76 22.53 -1.80
C THR A 159 -16.07 21.18 -1.94
N VAL A 160 -16.84 20.15 -2.30
CA VAL A 160 -16.32 18.80 -2.53
C VAL A 160 -16.14 18.57 -4.02
N TYR A 161 -14.90 18.42 -4.46
CA TYR A 161 -14.53 18.16 -5.85
C TYR A 161 -14.73 16.70 -6.22
N ASN A 162 -14.93 16.42 -7.51
CA ASN A 162 -15.09 15.05 -7.98
C ASN A 162 -13.75 14.33 -8.08
N MET A 163 -12.68 15.06 -8.39
CA MET A 163 -11.31 14.55 -8.39
C MET A 163 -10.57 14.91 -7.10
N PRO A 164 -9.54 14.11 -6.71
CA PRO A 164 -8.71 14.43 -5.56
C PRO A 164 -8.02 15.79 -5.71
N VAL A 165 -7.86 16.51 -4.61
CA VAL A 165 -7.10 17.76 -4.55
C VAL A 165 -5.89 17.55 -3.64
N VAL A 166 -4.69 17.61 -4.20
CA VAL A 166 -3.42 17.57 -3.47
C VAL A 166 -3.03 19.00 -3.14
N TYR A 167 -3.21 19.38 -1.87
CA TYR A 167 -2.84 20.70 -1.37
C TYR A 167 -1.45 20.65 -0.72
N MET A 168 -0.55 21.51 -1.17
CA MET A 168 0.85 21.55 -0.74
C MET A 168 1.16 22.89 -0.08
N SER A 169 1.36 22.89 1.25
CA SER A 169 1.78 24.09 1.97
C SER A 169 3.27 24.37 1.80
N CYS A 170 3.65 25.64 1.95
CA CYS A 170 5.05 26.05 1.89
C CYS A 170 5.76 25.91 3.24
N GLU A 171 7.08 25.71 3.19
CA GLU A 171 7.99 25.70 4.33
C GLU A 171 8.42 27.12 4.72
N SER A 172 9.33 27.21 5.68
CA SER A 172 9.79 28.51 6.21
C SER A 172 10.52 29.38 5.19
N ASP A 173 11.08 28.76 4.15
CA ASP A 173 11.77 29.39 3.03
C ASP A 173 10.84 29.76 1.87
N GLY A 174 9.54 29.44 1.97
CA GLY A 174 8.56 29.68 0.90
C GLY A 174 8.54 28.59 -0.18
N HIS A 175 9.31 27.50 -0.03
CA HIS A 175 9.30 26.37 -0.95
C HIS A 175 8.48 25.20 -0.41
N CYS A 176 7.99 24.34 -1.30
CA CYS A 176 7.32 23.10 -0.90
C CYS A 176 8.36 21.99 -0.64
N VAL A 177 8.05 21.09 0.29
CA VAL A 177 8.91 19.93 0.66
C VAL A 177 9.23 19.03 -0.55
N VAL A 178 8.30 18.97 -1.51
CA VAL A 178 8.48 18.26 -2.78
C VAL A 178 8.12 19.19 -3.93
N ASN A 179 8.70 18.97 -5.11
CA ASN A 179 8.46 19.80 -6.28
C ASN A 179 7.01 19.63 -6.79
N PRO A 180 6.15 20.67 -6.71
CA PRO A 180 4.75 20.58 -7.14
C PRO A 180 4.60 20.22 -8.63
N TYR A 181 5.52 20.68 -9.48
CA TYR A 181 5.49 20.40 -10.91
C TYR A 181 5.73 18.92 -11.20
N MET A 182 6.61 18.27 -10.44
CA MET A 182 6.84 16.83 -10.59
C MET A 182 5.60 16.03 -10.14
N VAL A 183 4.93 16.45 -9.07
CA VAL A 183 3.69 15.80 -8.60
C VAL A 183 2.58 15.94 -9.65
N ALA A 184 2.37 17.16 -10.16
CA ALA A 184 1.37 17.44 -11.20
C ALA A 184 1.65 16.67 -12.51
N GLU A 185 2.91 16.62 -12.95
CA GLU A 185 3.30 15.89 -14.16
C GLU A 185 3.00 14.39 -14.04
N LYS A 186 3.23 13.80 -12.85
CA LYS A 186 3.01 12.37 -12.60
C LYS A 186 1.54 12.02 -12.41
N LEU A 187 0.74 12.93 -11.84
CA LEU A 187 -0.71 12.77 -11.72
C LEU A 187 -1.43 13.08 -13.04
N ASN A 188 -0.86 13.92 -13.92
CA ASN A 188 -1.31 14.16 -15.29
C ASN A 188 -2.84 14.39 -15.43
N GLY A 189 -3.39 15.27 -14.59
CA GLY A 189 -4.83 15.60 -14.58
C GLY A 189 -5.74 14.62 -13.87
N VAL A 190 -5.21 13.56 -13.24
CA VAL A 190 -5.99 12.64 -12.37
C VAL A 190 -6.40 13.28 -11.04
N ALA A 191 -5.65 14.29 -10.62
CA ALA A 191 -5.91 15.04 -9.40
C ALA A 191 -5.43 16.48 -9.60
N HIS A 192 -6.10 17.40 -8.92
CA HIS A 192 -5.70 18.80 -8.87
C HIS A 192 -4.50 18.94 -7.94
N VAL A 193 -3.43 19.57 -8.40
CA VAL A 193 -2.27 19.86 -7.54
C VAL A 193 -2.24 21.34 -7.27
N VAL A 194 -2.42 21.73 -6.03
CA VAL A 194 -2.43 23.12 -5.58
C VAL A 194 -1.26 23.33 -4.64
N PHE A 195 -0.51 24.42 -4.82
CA PHE A 195 0.57 24.76 -3.89
C PHE A 195 0.56 26.23 -3.49
N GLU A 196 0.95 26.48 -2.25
CA GLU A 196 1.11 27.82 -1.70
C GLU A 196 2.36 28.49 -2.28
N THR A 197 2.20 29.73 -2.74
CA THR A 197 3.31 30.55 -3.24
C THR A 197 4.02 31.35 -2.13
N THR A 198 3.32 31.64 -1.03
CA THR A 198 3.81 32.49 0.05
C THR A 198 3.35 31.97 1.42
N ARG A 199 4.15 32.27 2.46
CA ARG A 199 3.82 31.91 3.84
C ARG A 199 2.69 32.76 4.45
N SER A 200 2.45 33.95 3.91
CA SER A 200 1.32 34.80 4.30
C SER A 200 -0.01 34.09 4.08
N LEU A 201 -0.12 33.31 3.00
CA LEU A 201 -1.30 32.53 2.68
C LEU A 201 -1.60 31.49 3.77
N SER A 202 -0.59 30.75 4.26
CA SER A 202 -0.81 29.75 5.32
C SER A 202 -1.31 30.40 6.63
N PHE A 203 -0.90 31.63 6.95
CA PHE A 203 -1.41 32.37 8.11
C PHE A 203 -2.84 32.85 7.89
N SER A 204 -3.14 33.39 6.71
CA SER A 204 -4.51 33.78 6.32
C SER A 204 -5.46 32.58 6.39
N LEU A 205 -5.04 31.43 5.86
CA LEU A 205 -5.79 30.19 5.91
C LEU A 205 -5.96 29.65 7.32
N ARG A 206 -4.96 29.80 8.19
CA ARG A 206 -5.10 29.41 9.60
C ARG A 206 -6.24 30.16 10.27
N ASP A 207 -6.32 31.47 10.03
CA ASP A 207 -7.34 32.31 10.65
C ASP A 207 -8.74 32.04 10.02
N LYS A 208 -8.80 31.67 8.73
CA LYS A 208 -10.05 31.32 8.04
C LYS A 208 -10.56 29.89 8.29
N THR A 209 -9.68 28.97 8.68
CA THR A 209 -9.99 27.53 8.80
C THR A 209 -9.93 26.99 10.22
N ASP A 210 -9.87 27.87 11.23
CA ASP A 210 -9.67 27.53 12.64
C ASP A 210 -8.44 26.62 12.86
N GLY A 211 -7.38 26.87 12.09
CA GLY A 211 -6.12 26.13 12.16
C GLY A 211 -6.15 24.70 11.61
N ARG A 212 -7.18 24.32 10.85
CA ARG A 212 -7.25 23.00 10.19
C ARG A 212 -6.38 22.90 8.94
N ASN A 213 -5.93 24.03 8.40
CA ASN A 213 -5.13 24.06 7.19
C ASN A 213 -3.81 23.25 7.30
N PRO A 214 -3.30 22.72 6.17
CA PRO A 214 -1.91 22.31 6.06
C PRO A 214 -0.99 23.51 6.26
N TYR A 215 0.11 23.33 6.99
CA TYR A 215 1.11 24.37 7.21
C TYR A 215 2.50 23.77 7.36
N ALA A 216 3.53 24.63 7.22
CA ALA A 216 4.94 24.30 7.41
C ALA A 216 5.39 23.09 6.57
N GLY A 217 5.07 23.11 5.27
CA GLY A 217 5.44 22.05 4.34
C GLY A 217 4.56 20.81 4.37
N ALA A 218 3.52 20.77 5.21
CA ALA A 218 2.56 19.66 5.19
C ALA A 218 1.82 19.59 3.85
N ILE A 219 1.53 18.36 3.43
CA ILE A 219 0.78 18.07 2.21
C ILE A 219 -0.49 17.34 2.62
N GLU A 220 -1.63 17.77 2.11
CA GLU A 220 -2.92 17.17 2.44
C GLU A 220 -3.69 16.87 1.15
N ILE A 221 -4.11 15.62 1.01
CA ILE A 221 -4.89 15.14 -0.11
C ILE A 221 -6.34 15.11 0.32
N PHE A 222 -7.19 15.89 -0.34
CA PHE A 222 -8.62 15.92 -0.13
C PHE A 222 -9.31 15.02 -1.15
N TYR A 223 -10.15 14.10 -0.66
CA TYR A 223 -10.97 13.22 -1.47
C TYR A 223 -12.46 13.59 -1.30
N SER A 224 -13.31 13.02 -2.16
CA SER A 224 -14.76 13.14 -2.01
C SER A 224 -15.22 12.69 -0.61
N ASN A 225 -14.63 11.61 -0.09
CA ASN A 225 -15.00 10.97 1.17
C ASN A 225 -13.85 10.88 2.18
N GLY A 226 -13.13 11.98 2.40
CA GLY A 226 -12.14 12.09 3.46
C GLY A 226 -10.94 12.94 3.05
N ASN A 227 -9.88 12.84 3.83
CA ASN A 227 -8.60 13.48 3.57
C ASN A 227 -7.46 12.63 4.11
N ARG A 228 -6.27 12.81 3.54
CA ARG A 228 -5.04 12.17 3.99
C ARG A 228 -3.95 13.23 4.12
N LYS A 229 -3.43 13.40 5.34
CA LYS A 229 -2.38 14.36 5.64
C LYS A 229 -1.01 13.70 5.74
N PHE A 230 -0.01 14.34 5.18
CA PHE A 230 1.40 14.01 5.26
C PHE A 230 2.15 15.14 5.94
N LEU A 231 2.83 14.81 7.03
CA LEU A 231 3.75 15.73 7.68
C LEU A 231 5.15 15.59 7.06
N PRO A 232 5.94 16.68 6.94
CA PRO A 232 7.29 16.63 6.37
C PRO A 232 8.19 15.58 7.05
N VAL A 233 8.03 15.41 8.37
CA VAL A 233 8.78 14.45 9.19
C VAL A 233 8.47 12.99 8.84
N GLN A 234 7.27 12.71 8.33
CA GLN A 234 6.86 11.36 7.92
C GLN A 234 7.40 11.00 6.52
N MET A 235 7.95 11.98 5.79
CA MET A 235 8.39 11.84 4.40
C MET A 235 9.90 11.58 4.35
N SER A 236 10.28 10.32 4.45
CA SER A 236 11.67 9.86 4.38
C SER A 236 12.08 9.44 2.97
N GLY A 237 13.38 9.52 2.68
CA GLY A 237 13.96 9.09 1.40
C GLY A 237 14.32 10.23 0.44
N THR A 238 14.73 9.84 -0.77
CA THR A 238 15.08 10.74 -1.87
C THR A 238 13.89 11.59 -2.33
N HIS A 239 14.16 12.72 -2.99
CA HIS A 239 13.09 13.61 -3.48
C HIS A 239 12.08 12.88 -4.37
N SER A 240 12.56 12.02 -5.28
CA SER A 240 11.70 11.21 -6.14
C SER A 240 10.82 10.24 -5.35
N GLN A 241 11.36 9.59 -4.32
CA GLN A 241 10.58 8.68 -3.47
C GLN A 241 9.42 9.42 -2.79
N LYS A 242 9.66 10.64 -2.29
CA LYS A 242 8.60 11.46 -1.66
C LYS A 242 7.48 11.80 -2.65
N VAL A 243 7.84 12.20 -3.88
CA VAL A 243 6.86 12.45 -4.96
C VAL A 243 6.05 11.20 -5.24
N TYR A 244 6.69 10.04 -5.40
CA TYR A 244 5.99 8.79 -5.67
C TYR A 244 5.12 8.31 -4.51
N THR A 245 5.47 8.59 -3.25
CA THR A 245 4.58 8.31 -2.11
C THR A 245 3.26 9.04 -2.23
N ILE A 246 3.27 10.33 -2.59
CA ILE A 246 2.05 11.13 -2.77
C ILE A 246 1.24 10.59 -3.96
N VAL A 247 1.90 10.41 -5.11
CA VAL A 247 1.27 9.93 -6.35
C VAL A 247 0.64 8.55 -6.14
N ASN A 248 1.37 7.61 -5.53
CA ASN A 248 0.85 6.27 -5.25
C ASN A 248 -0.32 6.31 -4.26
N THR A 249 -0.28 7.17 -3.24
CA THR A 249 -1.41 7.32 -2.30
C THR A 249 -2.68 7.75 -3.04
N VAL A 250 -2.58 8.67 -4.00
CA VAL A 250 -3.72 9.08 -4.83
C VAL A 250 -4.24 7.90 -5.65
N PHE A 251 -3.37 7.18 -6.36
CA PHE A 251 -3.79 6.03 -7.16
C PHE A 251 -4.37 4.89 -6.33
N GLU A 252 -3.78 4.59 -5.18
CA GLU A 252 -4.28 3.58 -4.24
C GLU A 252 -5.70 3.92 -3.76
N HIS A 253 -5.96 5.18 -3.41
CA HIS A 253 -7.30 5.61 -3.04
C HIS A 253 -8.29 5.48 -4.21
N LEU A 254 -7.91 5.94 -5.40
CA LEU A 254 -8.77 5.86 -6.58
C LEU A 254 -9.08 4.42 -6.98
N ASN A 255 -8.12 3.51 -6.84
CA ASN A 255 -8.31 2.08 -7.12
C ASN A 255 -9.23 1.37 -6.12
N GLN A 256 -9.45 1.95 -4.93
CA GLN A 256 -10.44 1.45 -3.97
C GLN A 256 -11.88 1.83 -4.34
N LEU A 257 -12.06 2.80 -5.24
CA LEU A 257 -13.39 3.22 -5.69
C LEU A 257 -13.95 2.20 -6.68
N ARG A 258 -15.24 1.90 -6.54
CA ARG A 258 -15.94 1.03 -7.50
C ARG A 258 -15.97 1.70 -8.88
N VAL A 259 -15.48 0.99 -9.89
CA VAL A 259 -15.71 1.34 -11.30
C VAL A 259 -17.18 1.08 -11.61
N GLU A 260 -17.89 2.10 -12.09
CA GLU A 260 -19.27 1.91 -12.52
C GLU A 260 -19.32 1.10 -13.82
N ASP A 261 -20.36 0.29 -13.93
CA ASP A 261 -20.60 -0.65 -15.03
C ASP A 261 -20.51 0.03 -16.41
N ARG A 262 -21.02 1.28 -16.53
CA ARG A 262 -20.94 2.09 -17.77
C ARG A 262 -19.52 2.48 -18.19
N PHE A 263 -18.57 2.43 -17.27
CA PHE A 263 -17.15 2.74 -17.49
C PHE A 263 -16.30 1.47 -17.42
N SER A 264 -16.86 0.31 -17.75
CA SER A 264 -16.12 -0.95 -17.86
C SER A 264 -16.27 -1.52 -19.26
N TRP A 265 -15.16 -1.69 -19.98
CA TRP A 265 -15.16 -2.26 -21.32
C TRP A 265 -15.83 -3.63 -21.36
N SER A 266 -15.49 -4.51 -20.40
CA SER A 266 -16.07 -5.85 -20.31
C SER A 266 -17.58 -5.81 -20.10
N GLN A 267 -18.07 -4.84 -19.32
CA GLN A 267 -19.50 -4.71 -19.04
C GLN A 267 -20.26 -4.12 -20.22
N LEU A 268 -19.71 -3.09 -20.87
CA LEU A 268 -20.26 -2.53 -22.12
C LEU A 268 -20.40 -3.59 -23.21
N GLN A 269 -19.38 -4.43 -23.39
CA GLN A 269 -19.42 -5.55 -24.33
C GLN A 269 -20.48 -6.59 -23.94
N SER A 270 -20.57 -6.93 -22.65
CA SER A 270 -21.58 -7.86 -22.14
C SER A 270 -23.00 -7.34 -22.36
N ASP A 271 -23.25 -6.06 -22.10
CA ASP A 271 -24.56 -5.43 -22.25
C ASP A 271 -24.96 -5.30 -23.72
N LYS A 272 -24.01 -4.98 -24.61
CA LYS A 272 -24.22 -5.00 -26.07
C LYS A 272 -24.64 -6.38 -26.56
N LEU A 273 -23.91 -7.43 -26.13
CA LEU A 273 -24.21 -8.82 -26.48
C LEU A 273 -25.60 -9.23 -25.98
N ARG A 274 -25.95 -8.88 -24.73
CA ARG A 274 -27.28 -9.12 -24.15
C ARG A 274 -28.39 -8.45 -24.95
N LYS A 275 -28.21 -7.18 -25.33
CA LYS A 275 -29.19 -6.42 -26.13
C LYS A 275 -29.40 -7.07 -27.50
N GLN A 276 -28.32 -7.44 -28.20
CA GLN A 276 -28.39 -8.13 -29.49
C GLN A 276 -29.14 -9.46 -29.40
N LEU A 277 -28.84 -10.27 -28.37
CA LEU A 277 -29.53 -11.54 -28.16
C LEU A 277 -31.02 -11.33 -27.90
N SER A 278 -31.37 -10.39 -27.00
CA SER A 278 -32.78 -10.08 -26.71
C SER A 278 -33.56 -9.61 -27.94
N ALA A 279 -32.92 -8.82 -28.81
CA ALA A 279 -33.51 -8.35 -30.06
C ALA A 279 -33.72 -9.49 -31.06
N ALA A 280 -32.76 -10.40 -31.19
CA ALA A 280 -32.88 -11.57 -32.06
C ALA A 280 -33.99 -12.53 -31.58
N ILE A 281 -34.14 -12.73 -30.26
CA ILE A 281 -35.27 -13.48 -29.67
C ILE A 281 -36.60 -12.82 -30.03
N GLN A 282 -36.72 -11.51 -29.85
CA GLN A 282 -37.96 -10.77 -30.17
C GLN A 282 -38.33 -10.84 -31.65
N LYS A 283 -37.34 -10.81 -32.54
CA LYS A 283 -37.54 -10.96 -33.99
C LYS A 283 -37.85 -12.40 -34.43
N LYS A 284 -37.84 -13.37 -33.51
CA LYS A 284 -38.02 -14.81 -33.78
C LYS A 284 -37.01 -15.39 -34.77
N GLU A 285 -35.80 -14.85 -34.81
CA GLU A 285 -34.71 -15.31 -35.68
C GLU A 285 -33.90 -16.45 -35.04
N GLN A 286 -34.53 -17.23 -34.16
CA GLN A 286 -33.88 -18.25 -33.31
C GLN A 286 -33.26 -19.41 -34.12
N ASP A 287 -33.77 -19.68 -35.32
CA ASP A 287 -33.24 -20.70 -36.22
C ASP A 287 -32.07 -20.20 -37.10
N SER A 288 -31.72 -18.91 -37.01
CA SER A 288 -30.61 -18.36 -37.78
C SER A 288 -29.26 -18.86 -37.26
N LYS A 289 -28.29 -19.04 -38.17
CA LYS A 289 -26.91 -19.37 -37.80
C LYS A 289 -26.27 -18.27 -36.94
N GLU A 290 -26.67 -17.02 -37.16
CA GLU A 290 -26.22 -15.86 -36.38
C GLU A 290 -26.70 -15.95 -34.93
N TYR A 291 -27.96 -16.35 -34.70
CA TYR A 291 -28.48 -16.56 -33.36
C TYR A 291 -27.73 -17.67 -32.62
N GLN A 292 -27.50 -18.82 -33.25
CA GLN A 292 -26.77 -19.94 -32.64
C GLN A 292 -25.32 -19.57 -32.30
N LEU A 293 -24.67 -18.75 -33.13
CA LEU A 293 -23.33 -18.24 -32.83
C LEU A 293 -23.36 -17.28 -31.64
N LEU A 294 -24.33 -16.38 -31.61
CA LEU A 294 -24.50 -15.39 -30.55
C LEU A 294 -24.82 -16.04 -29.20
N GLU A 295 -25.69 -17.06 -29.19
CA GLU A 295 -26.03 -17.86 -28.02
C GLU A 295 -24.80 -18.56 -27.44
N ARG A 296 -24.00 -19.23 -28.29
CA ARG A 296 -22.74 -19.86 -27.86
C ARG A 296 -21.76 -18.85 -27.27
N MET A 297 -21.56 -17.71 -27.93
CA MET A 297 -20.69 -16.65 -27.40
C MET A 297 -21.17 -16.15 -26.03
N TYR A 298 -22.50 -16.05 -25.85
CA TYR A 298 -23.08 -15.63 -24.58
C TYR A 298 -22.92 -16.69 -23.48
N GLU A 299 -23.12 -17.97 -23.80
CA GLU A 299 -22.89 -19.09 -22.88
C GLU A 299 -21.42 -19.18 -22.46
N GLU A 300 -20.48 -19.05 -23.40
CA GLU A 300 -19.04 -19.03 -23.12
C GLU A 300 -18.66 -17.88 -22.18
N LEU A 301 -19.18 -16.68 -22.44
CA LEU A 301 -18.98 -15.52 -21.57
C LEU A 301 -19.54 -15.77 -20.16
N LEU A 302 -20.72 -16.38 -20.06
CA LEU A 302 -21.36 -16.66 -18.78
C LEU A 302 -20.55 -17.67 -17.96
N ALA A 303 -20.09 -18.74 -18.61
CA ALA A 303 -19.23 -19.75 -17.99
C ALA A 303 -17.88 -19.16 -17.51
N GLU A 304 -17.29 -18.25 -18.29
CA GLU A 304 -16.07 -17.55 -17.88
C GLU A 304 -16.32 -16.67 -16.64
N LYS A 305 -17.41 -15.91 -16.62
CA LYS A 305 -17.78 -15.07 -15.47
C LYS A 305 -18.06 -15.89 -14.22
N GLU A 306 -18.74 -17.03 -14.33
CA GLU A 306 -18.97 -17.95 -13.21
C GLU A 306 -17.66 -18.51 -12.64
N SER A 307 -16.73 -18.89 -13.52
CA SER A 307 -15.40 -19.35 -13.13
C SER A 307 -14.60 -18.25 -12.40
N GLN A 308 -14.67 -17.00 -12.89
CA GLN A 308 -14.04 -15.84 -12.24
C GLN A 308 -14.65 -15.57 -10.86
N ILE A 309 -15.99 -15.59 -10.73
CA ILE A 309 -16.68 -15.41 -9.45
C ILE A 309 -16.23 -16.46 -8.44
N LYS A 310 -16.14 -17.73 -8.86
CA LYS A 310 -15.68 -18.81 -7.99
C LYS A 310 -14.25 -18.58 -7.49
N ARG A 311 -13.32 -18.25 -8.39
CA ARG A 311 -11.92 -17.96 -8.03
C ARG A 311 -11.80 -16.76 -7.08
N LEU A 312 -12.50 -15.67 -7.36
CA LEU A 312 -12.48 -14.47 -6.50
C LEU A 312 -13.11 -14.75 -5.13
N SER A 313 -14.17 -15.55 -5.07
CA SER A 313 -14.77 -15.98 -3.81
C SER A 313 -13.80 -16.80 -2.97
N ASP A 314 -13.06 -17.72 -3.58
CA ASP A 314 -12.05 -18.53 -2.89
C ASP A 314 -10.88 -17.65 -2.37
N GLN A 315 -10.47 -16.64 -3.14
CA GLN A 315 -9.46 -15.66 -2.73
C GLN A 315 -9.94 -14.75 -1.60
N LEU A 316 -11.20 -14.28 -1.64
CA LEU A 316 -11.78 -13.49 -0.56
C LEU A 316 -11.88 -14.31 0.73
N PHE A 317 -12.24 -15.59 0.62
CA PHE A 317 -12.29 -16.48 1.78
C PHE A 317 -10.91 -16.65 2.41
N SER A 318 -9.86 -16.87 1.61
CA SER A 318 -8.50 -17.00 2.13
C SER A 318 -7.97 -15.69 2.71
N ALA A 319 -8.22 -14.55 2.06
CA ALA A 319 -7.83 -13.23 2.55
C ALA A 319 -8.57 -12.84 3.84
N ASN A 320 -9.87 -13.16 3.96
CA ASN A 320 -10.60 -12.90 5.20
C ASN A 320 -10.10 -13.77 6.36
N ASN A 321 -9.70 -15.02 6.08
CA ASN A 321 -9.08 -15.86 7.10
C ASN A 321 -7.72 -15.31 7.56
N THR A 322 -6.90 -14.77 6.66
CA THR A 322 -5.63 -14.14 7.05
C THR A 322 -5.86 -12.84 7.80
N ILE A 323 -6.82 -12.01 7.39
CA ILE A 323 -7.22 -10.81 8.15
C ILE A 323 -7.68 -11.20 9.55
N ALA A 324 -8.56 -12.19 9.70
CA ALA A 324 -9.02 -12.64 11.01
C ALA A 324 -7.87 -13.15 11.89
N GLN A 325 -6.87 -13.83 11.31
CA GLN A 325 -5.66 -14.23 12.02
C GLN A 325 -4.81 -13.04 12.44
N LEU A 326 -4.61 -12.05 11.56
CA LEU A 326 -3.85 -10.83 11.84
C LEU A 326 -4.56 -9.93 12.86
N GLU A 327 -5.88 -9.80 12.80
CA GLU A 327 -6.71 -9.09 13.78
C GLU A 327 -6.66 -9.77 15.16
N ALA A 328 -6.66 -11.11 15.20
CA ALA A 328 -6.43 -11.85 16.45
C ALA A 328 -5.03 -11.62 17.02
N GLN A 329 -4.01 -11.42 16.17
CA GLN A 329 -2.67 -11.03 16.59
C GLN A 329 -2.59 -9.55 17.04
N LEU A 330 -3.30 -8.64 16.37
CA LEU A 330 -3.34 -7.21 16.68
C LEU A 330 -4.14 -6.87 17.95
N SER A 331 -5.24 -7.57 18.21
CA SER A 331 -6.01 -7.42 19.46
C SER A 331 -5.22 -7.85 20.70
N ALA A 332 -4.19 -8.70 20.54
CA ALA A 332 -3.21 -8.96 21.60
C ALA A 332 -2.28 -7.76 21.88
N VAL A 333 -2.22 -6.77 20.98
CA VAL A 333 -1.31 -5.60 20.97
C VAL A 333 -2.02 -4.28 21.39
N GLU A 334 -3.34 -4.26 21.65
CA GLU A 334 -4.11 -3.06 22.07
C GLU A 334 -3.73 -2.44 23.43
N ARG A 335 -2.62 -2.85 24.04
CA ARG A 335 -2.06 -2.18 25.21
C ARG A 335 -0.95 -1.25 24.75
N THR A 336 -1.13 0.05 24.94
CA THR A 336 -0.02 1.00 24.80
C THR A 336 1.12 0.54 25.71
N PRO A 337 2.31 0.23 25.16
CA PRO A 337 3.40 -0.31 25.96
C PRO A 337 3.89 0.74 26.95
N VAL A 338 4.06 0.33 28.22
CA VAL A 338 4.56 1.22 29.30
C VAL A 338 6.05 1.54 29.11
N LEU A 339 6.79 0.63 28.48
CA LEU A 339 8.21 0.75 28.18
C LEU A 339 8.47 0.36 26.73
N ALA A 340 9.34 1.11 26.06
CA ALA A 340 9.86 0.75 24.74
C ALA A 340 11.09 -0.15 24.90
N ILE A 341 11.31 -1.04 23.93
CA ILE A 341 12.49 -1.91 23.87
C ILE A 341 13.70 -1.06 23.44
N GLY A 342 14.85 -1.29 24.08
CA GLY A 342 16.12 -0.63 23.73
C GLY A 342 16.84 -1.31 22.56
N GLU A 343 18.13 -1.03 22.39
CA GLU A 343 18.96 -1.63 21.33
C GLU A 343 19.45 -3.06 21.65
N GLU A 344 19.39 -3.48 22.92
CA GLU A 344 19.77 -4.83 23.34
C GLU A 344 18.68 -5.86 22.98
N GLN A 345 19.11 -7.02 22.48
CA GLN A 345 18.23 -8.11 22.06
C GLN A 345 18.14 -9.17 23.16
N ASP A 346 17.00 -9.86 23.23
CA ASP A 346 16.82 -11.03 24.08
C ASP A 346 17.77 -12.17 23.63
N LEU A 347 18.62 -12.65 24.54
CA LEU A 347 19.49 -13.81 24.35
C LEU A 347 18.71 -15.13 24.40
N TYR A 348 17.53 -15.13 25.03
CA TYR A 348 16.57 -16.23 25.03
C TYR A 348 15.14 -15.68 25.10
N PRO A 349 14.11 -16.46 24.67
CA PRO A 349 12.75 -15.96 24.59
C PRO A 349 12.25 -15.33 25.90
N PHE A 350 11.78 -14.09 25.80
CA PHE A 350 11.19 -13.31 26.89
C PHE A 350 12.16 -12.92 28.01
N GLU A 351 13.47 -12.80 27.73
CA GLU A 351 14.50 -12.45 28.72
C GLU A 351 14.23 -11.09 29.38
N GLN A 352 14.17 -10.01 28.58
CA GLN A 352 13.96 -8.66 29.09
C GLN A 352 12.62 -8.55 29.85
N GLN A 353 11.56 -9.16 29.30
CA GLN A 353 10.25 -9.18 29.95
C GLN A 353 10.30 -9.89 31.31
N SER A 354 10.97 -11.04 31.40
CA SER A 354 11.10 -11.83 32.63
C SER A 354 11.85 -11.05 33.71
N MET A 355 12.98 -10.42 33.35
CA MET A 355 13.78 -9.62 34.29
C MET A 355 13.02 -8.42 34.83
N LEU A 356 12.27 -7.72 33.98
CA LEU A 356 11.46 -6.57 34.39
C LEU A 356 10.31 -7.00 35.32
N VAL A 357 9.63 -8.11 35.02
CA VAL A 357 8.57 -8.64 35.89
C VAL A 357 9.14 -9.04 37.25
N GLU A 358 10.31 -9.68 37.30
CA GLU A 358 10.97 -10.03 38.57
C GLU A 358 11.31 -8.77 39.41
N LEU A 359 11.78 -7.70 38.77
CA LEU A 359 12.07 -6.43 39.44
C LEU A 359 10.79 -5.80 40.03
N LEU A 360 9.69 -5.80 39.26
CA LEU A 360 8.39 -5.32 39.70
C LEU A 360 7.89 -6.13 40.91
N GLU A 361 8.02 -7.46 40.87
CA GLU A 361 7.63 -8.34 41.97
C GLU A 361 8.49 -8.15 43.23
N LYS A 362 9.80 -7.91 43.09
CA LYS A 362 10.69 -7.59 44.22
C LYS A 362 10.27 -6.28 44.89
N GLU A 363 10.04 -5.22 44.12
CA GLU A 363 9.59 -3.93 44.64
C GLU A 363 8.21 -4.03 45.30
N LEU A 364 7.28 -4.80 44.73
CA LEU A 364 5.95 -5.03 45.30
C LEU A 364 5.98 -5.61 46.73
N ARG A 365 7.04 -6.35 47.10
CA ARG A 365 7.20 -6.92 48.45
C ARG A 365 7.58 -5.87 49.51
N VAL A 366 8.19 -4.77 49.09
CA VAL A 366 8.75 -3.73 49.99
C VAL A 366 7.84 -2.51 50.08
N VAL A 367 7.06 -2.23 49.03
CA VAL A 367 6.22 -1.03 48.93
C VAL A 367 5.08 -1.03 49.97
N ALA A 368 4.80 0.16 50.51
CA ALA A 368 3.72 0.37 51.47
C ALA A 368 2.34 -0.03 50.91
N LYS A 369 1.59 -0.80 51.71
CA LYS A 369 0.24 -1.27 51.38
C LYS A 369 -0.72 -0.09 51.18
N GLY A 370 -1.55 -0.14 50.15
CA GLY A 370 -2.54 0.90 49.78
C GLY A 370 -1.94 2.12 49.07
N SER A 371 -0.64 2.14 48.80
CA SER A 371 0.00 3.27 48.10
C SER A 371 -0.30 3.26 46.60
N ARG A 372 -0.27 4.45 45.97
CA ARG A 372 -0.38 4.58 44.51
C ARG A 372 0.73 3.80 43.78
N LYS A 373 1.94 3.77 44.35
CA LYS A 373 3.06 2.96 43.84
C LYS A 373 2.69 1.47 43.82
N GLN A 374 2.08 0.94 44.89
CA GLN A 374 1.61 -0.45 44.91
C GLN A 374 0.57 -0.72 43.82
N HIS A 375 -0.44 0.15 43.68
CA HIS A 375 -1.50 -0.03 42.68
C HIS A 375 -0.97 -0.03 41.24
N ILE A 376 0.00 0.84 40.92
CA ILE A 376 0.64 0.89 39.60
C ILE A 376 1.42 -0.39 39.35
N LEU A 377 2.31 -0.77 40.28
CA LEU A 377 3.15 -1.96 40.12
C LEU A 377 2.31 -3.25 40.02
N SER A 378 1.24 -3.37 40.80
CA SER A 378 0.35 -4.54 40.74
C SER A 378 -0.42 -4.62 39.41
N SER A 379 -0.85 -3.47 38.88
CA SER A 379 -1.54 -3.40 37.59
C SER A 379 -0.61 -3.79 36.43
N VAL A 380 0.62 -3.29 36.43
CA VAL A 380 1.61 -3.59 35.38
C VAL A 380 2.05 -5.05 35.46
N ALA A 381 2.31 -5.59 36.65
CA ALA A 381 2.66 -7.00 36.83
C ALA A 381 1.53 -7.95 36.40
N ALA A 382 0.27 -7.64 36.73
CA ALA A 382 -0.89 -8.45 36.33
C ALA A 382 -1.10 -8.46 34.81
N ALA A 383 -0.79 -7.35 34.14
CA ALA A 383 -0.88 -7.22 32.69
C ALA A 383 0.24 -8.00 31.96
N ASN A 384 1.40 -8.19 32.59
CA ASN A 384 2.60 -8.76 31.98
C ASN A 384 2.97 -10.09 32.65
N LYS A 385 2.09 -11.08 32.61
CA LYS A 385 2.41 -12.43 33.11
C LYS A 385 3.45 -13.07 32.20
N CYS A 386 4.61 -13.36 32.75
CA CYS A 386 5.64 -14.15 32.08
C CYS A 386 5.81 -15.47 32.83
N GLU A 387 5.94 -16.58 32.11
CA GLU A 387 6.38 -17.82 32.75
C GLU A 387 7.82 -17.63 33.22
N ASN A 388 8.04 -17.77 34.53
CA ASN A 388 9.29 -17.39 35.18
C ASN A 388 10.47 -18.31 34.75
N THR A 389 11.05 -18.04 33.58
CA THR A 389 12.15 -18.80 32.94
C THR A 389 13.48 -18.52 33.63
N VAL A 390 13.69 -17.29 34.11
CA VAL A 390 14.90 -16.84 34.81
C VAL A 390 15.13 -17.66 36.07
N GLU A 391 14.16 -17.75 36.98
CA GLU A 391 14.35 -18.47 38.25
C GLU A 391 14.58 -19.98 38.03
N LYS A 392 13.91 -20.57 37.03
CA LYS A 392 14.16 -21.95 36.61
C LYS A 392 15.59 -22.12 36.09
N LYS A 393 16.09 -21.21 35.23
CA LYS A 393 17.48 -21.22 34.75
C LYS A 393 18.47 -21.05 35.91
N ARG A 394 18.22 -20.13 36.85
CA ARG A 394 19.07 -19.95 38.05
C ARG A 394 19.15 -21.23 38.88
N ALA A 395 18.02 -21.88 39.12
CA ALA A 395 17.95 -23.14 39.87
C ALA A 395 18.68 -24.28 39.13
N ARG A 396 18.50 -24.40 37.82
CA ARG A 396 19.20 -25.40 36.98
C ARG A 396 20.71 -25.20 36.99
N ILE A 397 21.20 -23.96 36.85
CA ILE A 397 22.64 -23.65 36.90
C ILE A 397 23.24 -24.03 38.26
N LYS A 398 22.58 -23.64 39.37
CA LYS A 398 23.04 -24.01 40.71
C LYS A 398 23.06 -25.52 40.90
N ALA A 399 22.01 -26.22 40.51
CA ALA A 399 21.92 -27.68 40.67
C ALA A 399 22.96 -28.41 39.80
N CYS A 400 23.18 -27.96 38.57
CA CYS A 400 24.11 -28.54 37.61
C CYS A 400 25.58 -28.43 38.07
N LEU A 401 25.94 -27.29 38.68
CA LEU A 401 27.31 -27.00 39.10
C LEU A 401 27.58 -27.31 40.58
N HIS A 402 26.56 -27.69 41.35
CA HIS A 402 26.72 -28.03 42.75
C HIS A 402 27.59 -29.29 42.93
N GLY A 403 28.67 -29.16 43.71
CA GLY A 403 29.61 -30.27 43.93
C GLY A 403 30.36 -30.71 42.67
N TYR A 404 30.47 -29.83 41.65
CA TYR A 404 31.20 -30.11 40.42
C TYR A 404 32.66 -30.50 40.69
N THR A 405 33.07 -31.68 40.19
CA THR A 405 34.44 -32.20 40.30
C THR A 405 35.07 -32.53 38.95
N ARG A 406 34.26 -32.97 37.96
CA ARG A 406 34.68 -33.13 36.56
C ARG A 406 33.54 -32.82 35.61
N MET A 407 33.87 -32.48 34.38
CA MET A 407 32.88 -32.36 33.32
C MET A 407 32.37 -33.75 32.93
N THR A 408 31.07 -33.97 33.13
CA THR A 408 30.38 -35.20 32.71
C THR A 408 29.47 -34.91 31.53
N PRO A 409 29.16 -35.89 30.66
CA PRO A 409 28.25 -35.69 29.54
C PRO A 409 26.87 -35.16 29.94
N ALA A 410 26.40 -35.50 31.15
CA ALA A 410 25.16 -34.99 31.70
C ALA A 410 25.22 -33.49 32.03
N ILE A 411 26.33 -33.03 32.64
CA ILE A 411 26.56 -31.62 32.96
C ILE A 411 26.74 -30.79 31.68
N SER A 412 27.50 -31.29 30.70
CA SER A 412 27.66 -30.62 29.41
C SER A 412 26.31 -30.43 28.71
N LYS A 413 25.51 -31.50 28.63
CA LYS A 413 24.18 -31.44 28.01
C LYS A 413 23.24 -30.48 28.73
N GLU A 414 23.24 -30.48 30.06
CA GLU A 414 22.40 -29.58 30.85
C GLU A 414 22.81 -28.10 30.65
N LEU A 415 24.11 -27.80 30.59
CA LEU A 415 24.61 -26.44 30.31
C LEU A 415 24.27 -26.00 28.87
N GLU A 416 24.38 -26.88 27.89
CA GLU A 416 23.98 -26.63 26.49
C GLU A 416 22.47 -26.33 26.40
N GLU A 417 21.62 -27.13 27.06
CA GLU A 417 20.17 -26.91 27.12
C GLU A 417 19.77 -25.61 27.82
N ILE A 418 20.60 -25.11 28.75
CA ILE A 418 20.38 -23.81 29.41
C ILE A 418 20.75 -22.65 28.47
N GLY A 419 21.66 -22.88 27.50
CA GLY A 419 22.10 -21.92 26.49
C GLY A 419 23.60 -21.61 26.53
N PHE A 420 24.44 -22.47 27.12
CA PHE A 420 25.89 -22.28 27.12
C PHE A 420 26.57 -23.05 25.99
N ALA A 421 27.47 -22.38 25.27
CA ALA A 421 28.46 -23.02 24.42
C ALA A 421 29.70 -23.39 25.24
N LEU A 422 30.13 -24.65 25.16
CA LEU A 422 31.34 -25.13 25.82
C LEU A 422 32.50 -25.22 24.82
N SER A 423 33.63 -24.63 25.15
CA SER A 423 34.87 -24.78 24.39
C SER A 423 36.01 -25.20 25.30
N GLU A 424 36.86 -26.10 24.83
CA GLU A 424 38.05 -26.50 25.58
C GLU A 424 39.13 -25.42 25.53
N ASP A 425 39.62 -24.99 26.69
CA ASP A 425 40.71 -24.05 26.83
C ASP A 425 41.80 -24.65 27.74
N GLY A 426 42.63 -25.50 27.14
CA GLY A 426 43.71 -26.20 27.84
C GLY A 426 43.20 -27.10 28.99
N LYS A 427 43.54 -26.72 30.25
CA LYS A 427 43.09 -27.41 31.48
C LYS A 427 41.71 -26.97 31.95
N HIS A 428 41.14 -25.95 31.32
CA HIS A 428 39.85 -25.37 31.65
C HIS A 428 38.83 -25.62 30.52
N ILE A 429 37.56 -25.44 30.85
CA ILE A 429 36.43 -25.44 29.94
C ILE A 429 35.83 -24.05 30.06
N LYS A 430 35.81 -23.34 28.94
CA LYS A 430 35.19 -22.02 28.84
C LYS A 430 33.72 -22.21 28.49
N LEU A 431 32.88 -21.52 29.25
CA LEU A 431 31.44 -21.41 29.06
C LEU A 431 31.13 -20.04 28.49
N VAL A 432 30.37 -19.98 27.41
CA VAL A 432 29.88 -18.72 26.81
C VAL A 432 28.37 -18.80 26.72
N PHE A 433 27.66 -17.85 27.34
CA PHE A 433 26.20 -17.86 27.33
C PHE A 433 25.66 -17.22 26.04
N ALA A 434 24.75 -17.91 25.36
CA ALA A 434 24.09 -17.46 24.13
C ALA A 434 25.05 -16.91 23.05
N GLU A 435 26.24 -17.49 22.97
CA GLU A 435 27.33 -17.07 22.06
C GLU A 435 27.82 -15.62 22.23
N ASP A 436 27.42 -14.93 23.30
CA ASP A 436 27.86 -13.56 23.58
C ASP A 436 29.15 -13.57 24.43
N PRO A 437 30.27 -13.06 23.91
CA PRO A 437 31.57 -13.09 24.59
C PRO A 437 31.62 -12.20 25.85
N ARG A 438 30.60 -11.36 26.11
CA ARG A 438 30.47 -10.58 27.35
C ARG A 438 30.15 -11.48 28.56
N TYR A 439 29.49 -12.61 28.34
CA TYR A 439 28.97 -13.49 29.39
C TYR A 439 29.70 -14.83 29.40
N THR A 440 30.86 -14.86 30.08
CA THR A 440 31.71 -16.06 30.13
C THR A 440 32.02 -16.55 31.53
N GLY A 441 32.22 -17.86 31.67
CA GLY A 441 32.71 -18.50 32.88
C GLY A 441 33.75 -19.58 32.56
N THR A 442 34.53 -20.00 33.56
CA THR A 442 35.59 -21.01 33.39
C THR A 442 35.49 -22.09 34.44
N LEU A 443 35.42 -23.35 34.01
CA LEU A 443 35.46 -24.53 34.88
C LEU A 443 36.75 -25.32 34.66
N SER A 444 37.30 -25.95 35.69
CA SER A 444 38.42 -26.91 35.52
C SER A 444 37.93 -28.22 34.92
N LYS A 445 38.73 -28.87 34.05
CA LYS A 445 38.42 -30.23 33.54
C LYS A 445 38.37 -31.29 34.66
N THR A 446 39.22 -31.14 35.66
CA THR A 446 39.24 -31.91 36.92
C THR A 446 39.54 -30.98 38.08
N GLY A 447 38.57 -30.79 38.97
CA GLY A 447 38.68 -29.96 40.17
C GLY A 447 38.87 -30.82 41.42
N SER A 448 39.85 -30.48 42.24
CA SER A 448 40.03 -31.06 43.59
C SER A 448 39.25 -30.29 44.66
N ASP A 449 38.79 -29.08 44.36
CA ASP A 449 38.00 -28.22 45.25
C ASP A 449 36.51 -28.38 44.95
N PHE A 450 35.75 -28.85 45.95
CA PHE A 450 34.31 -29.07 45.84
C PHE A 450 33.51 -27.76 45.72
N ARG A 451 34.10 -26.61 46.08
CA ARG A 451 33.44 -25.29 46.01
C ARG A 451 33.64 -24.57 44.66
N ALA A 452 34.54 -25.07 43.82
CA ALA A 452 34.86 -24.40 42.55
C ALA A 452 33.64 -24.28 41.62
N GLY A 453 32.78 -25.30 41.59
CA GLY A 453 31.51 -25.28 40.85
C GLY A 453 30.51 -24.26 41.40
N ASP A 454 30.33 -24.22 42.72
CA ASP A 454 29.41 -23.29 43.39
C ASP A 454 29.84 -21.82 43.18
N ASN A 455 31.14 -21.55 43.22
CA ASN A 455 31.69 -20.21 42.95
C ASN A 455 31.46 -19.79 41.50
N THR A 456 31.72 -20.69 40.55
CA THR A 456 31.50 -20.41 39.12
C THR A 456 30.02 -20.21 38.82
N ALA A 457 29.14 -20.99 39.47
CA ALA A 457 27.70 -20.78 39.38
C ALA A 457 27.30 -19.40 39.94
N HIS A 458 27.86 -18.99 41.07
CA HIS A 458 27.58 -17.67 41.64
C HIS A 458 28.00 -16.52 40.71
N ASP A 459 29.18 -16.62 40.11
CA ASP A 459 29.69 -15.59 39.21
C ASP A 459 28.88 -15.49 37.90
N LEU A 460 28.51 -16.64 37.32
CA LEU A 460 27.64 -16.71 36.14
C LEU A 460 26.24 -16.15 36.42
N LEU A 461 25.69 -16.46 37.58
CA LEU A 461 24.38 -15.92 37.95
C LEU A 461 24.46 -14.41 38.07
N ARG A 462 25.49 -13.88 38.76
CA ARG A 462 25.65 -12.43 38.96
C ARG A 462 25.88 -11.66 37.65
N SER A 463 26.54 -12.27 36.67
CA SER A 463 26.83 -11.60 35.40
C SER A 463 25.68 -11.67 34.39
N ILE A 464 24.81 -12.69 34.48
CA ILE A 464 23.77 -12.97 33.48
C ILE A 464 22.34 -12.69 34.00
N PHE A 465 22.03 -12.96 35.28
CA PHE A 465 20.66 -12.96 35.83
C PHE A 465 20.52 -12.14 37.11
#